data_AF-E6TV45-F1
#
_entry.id   AF-E6TV45-F1
#
_cell.length_a   1.000
_cell.length_b   1.000
_cell.length_c   1.000
_cell.angle_alpha   90.00
_cell.angle_beta   90.00
_cell.angle_gamma   90.00
#
_symmetry.space_group_name_H-M   'P 1'
#
loop_
_entity.id
_entity.type
_entity.pdbx_description
1 polymer ?
#
loop_
_entity_poly.entity_id
_entity_poly.type
_entity_poly.pdbx_seq_one_letter_code
_entity_poly.pdbx_strand_id
1 'polypeptide(L)'
;MDANIRDIIFQYKDAIIDQWLVEIRKFRKEDSLQNITDTMYENTNREFADKLLSTVQNDNGEEEVLILFSERLIQLGWPLNYITRGLQEFRKITVTTLSKQEADYYKSMEFFQEIEDWIDSIVNILVNEYSGSWENTVFLQKMALKELSAPLIPVVDKISVMPLIGTIDTERAKYIMENLLQGVIEHRSEVVLIDITGVPVVDTMVAHHIIQASEAVRLVGATCILVGIRPEIAQTIVNLGIDLSKFPTKSTLRKGIEAALEMTSRQIVEIETE
;
A
#
# COMPACT_ATOMS: atom_id res chain seq x y z
N MET A 1 2.94 35.32 14.88
CA MET A 1 1.74 36.14 14.57
C MET A 1 1.57 37.28 15.58
N ASP A 2 1.24 38.50 15.14
CA ASP A 2 0.93 39.69 15.95
C ASP A 2 -0.27 39.42 16.88
N ALA A 3 -0.18 39.90 18.12
CA ALA A 3 -1.24 39.82 19.12
C ALA A 3 -2.57 40.43 18.64
N ASN A 4 -2.53 41.53 17.88
CA ASN A 4 -3.74 42.16 17.34
C ASN A 4 -4.47 41.23 16.34
N ILE A 5 -3.70 40.52 15.49
CA ILE A 5 -4.26 39.56 14.53
C ILE A 5 -4.85 38.35 15.26
N ARG A 6 -4.16 37.84 16.28
CA ARG A 6 -4.67 36.75 17.14
C ARG A 6 -6.01 37.16 17.75
N ASP A 7 -6.10 38.34 18.34
CA ASP A 7 -7.31 38.82 19.03
C ASP A 7 -8.51 38.94 18.06
N ILE A 8 -8.29 39.46 16.85
CA ILE A 8 -9.34 39.56 15.83
C ILE A 8 -9.79 38.15 15.37
N ILE A 9 -8.85 37.23 15.13
CA ILE A 9 -9.19 35.84 14.78
C ILE A 9 -10.05 35.20 15.89
N PHE A 10 -9.71 35.42 17.17
CA PHE A 10 -10.50 34.93 18.29
C PHE A 10 -11.87 35.56 18.40
N GLN A 11 -11.96 36.88 18.20
CA GLN A 11 -13.23 37.59 18.25
C GLN A 11 -14.21 37.07 17.20
N TYR A 12 -13.71 36.70 16.01
CA TYR A 12 -14.53 36.24 14.89
C TYR A 12 -14.50 34.72 14.67
N LYS A 13 -13.97 33.94 15.62
CA LYS A 13 -13.78 32.50 15.47
C LYS A 13 -15.04 31.74 15.04
N ASP A 14 -16.17 32.04 15.68
CA ASP A 14 -17.41 31.30 15.45
C ASP A 14 -17.97 31.60 14.05
N ALA A 15 -17.85 32.87 13.62
CA ALA A 15 -18.24 33.30 12.28
C ALA A 15 -17.35 32.65 11.20
N ILE A 16 -16.05 32.55 11.44
CA ILE A 16 -15.10 31.88 10.53
C ILE A 16 -15.45 30.39 10.41
N ILE A 17 -15.64 29.70 11.55
CA ILE A 17 -15.98 28.26 11.57
C ILE A 17 -17.31 28.03 10.84
N ASP A 18 -18.36 28.77 11.16
CA ASP A 18 -19.69 28.53 10.59
C ASP A 18 -19.70 28.81 9.08
N GLN A 19 -19.04 29.87 8.63
CA GLN A 19 -18.92 30.14 7.19
C GLN A 19 -18.08 29.05 6.50
N TRP A 20 -17.03 28.57 7.13
CA TRP A 20 -16.17 27.52 6.59
C TRP A 20 -16.91 26.18 6.48
N LEU A 21 -17.68 25.79 7.50
CA LEU A 21 -18.51 24.60 7.47
C LEU A 21 -19.54 24.61 6.31
N VAL A 22 -20.04 25.80 5.94
CA VAL A 22 -20.92 25.96 4.77
C VAL A 22 -20.16 25.73 3.47
N GLU A 23 -18.94 26.27 3.33
CA GLU A 23 -18.13 26.11 2.11
C GLU A 23 -17.67 24.66 1.90
N ILE A 24 -17.14 24.00 2.95
CA ILE A 24 -16.64 22.62 2.82
C ILE A 24 -17.74 21.60 2.50
N ARG A 25 -18.98 21.91 2.91
CA ARG A 25 -20.14 21.07 2.61
C ARG A 25 -20.43 21.01 1.11
N LYS A 26 -20.04 22.03 0.33
CA LYS A 26 -20.26 22.08 -1.13
C LYS A 26 -19.50 20.99 -1.87
N PHE A 27 -18.31 20.61 -1.39
CA PHE A 27 -17.46 19.62 -2.05
C PHE A 27 -17.38 18.26 -1.35
N ARG A 28 -18.13 18.06 -0.26
CA ARG A 28 -18.22 16.76 0.43
C ARG A 28 -18.48 15.57 -0.51
N LYS A 29 -19.32 15.75 -1.53
CA LYS A 29 -19.73 14.68 -2.46
C LYS A 29 -18.66 14.34 -3.51
N GLU A 30 -17.78 15.30 -3.83
CA GLU A 30 -16.75 15.18 -4.87
C GLU A 30 -15.53 14.39 -4.36
N ASP A 31 -15.19 14.56 -3.08
CA ASP A 31 -13.96 14.04 -2.50
C ASP A 31 -14.15 12.69 -1.76
N SER A 32 -15.02 11.81 -2.25
CA SER A 32 -15.14 10.42 -1.76
C SER A 32 -15.53 10.23 -0.27
N LEU A 33 -16.09 11.23 0.39
CA LEU A 33 -16.53 11.15 1.80
C LEU A 33 -17.94 10.54 1.99
N GLN A 34 -18.48 9.85 0.98
CA GLN A 34 -19.85 9.32 1.00
C GLN A 34 -20.08 8.24 2.06
N ASN A 35 -19.01 7.54 2.46
CA ASN A 35 -19.06 6.48 3.46
C ASN A 35 -18.96 7.01 4.90
N ILE A 36 -18.76 8.32 5.10
CA ILE A 36 -18.71 8.96 6.43
C ILE A 36 -20.09 9.50 6.78
N THR A 37 -20.58 9.15 7.98
CA THR A 37 -21.87 9.61 8.50
C THR A 37 -21.90 11.13 8.68
N ASP A 38 -23.09 11.74 8.56
CA ASP A 38 -23.27 13.18 8.72
C ASP A 38 -22.75 13.68 10.07
N THR A 39 -23.05 12.95 11.15
CA THR A 39 -22.60 13.28 12.51
C THR A 39 -21.08 13.23 12.63
N MET A 40 -20.42 12.21 12.05
CA MET A 40 -18.97 12.13 12.10
C MET A 40 -18.34 13.24 11.27
N TYR A 41 -18.88 13.51 10.09
CA TYR A 41 -18.42 14.60 9.24
C TYR A 41 -18.48 15.94 9.96
N GLU A 42 -19.61 16.29 10.58
CA GLU A 42 -19.78 17.56 11.28
C GLU A 42 -18.85 17.68 12.49
N ASN A 43 -18.76 16.62 13.31
CA ASN A 43 -17.91 16.63 14.50
C ASN A 43 -16.42 16.75 14.14
N THR A 44 -15.94 15.96 13.17
CA THR A 44 -14.53 15.99 12.77
C THR A 44 -14.14 17.34 12.14
N ASN A 45 -15.00 17.93 11.31
CA ASN A 45 -14.68 19.23 10.72
C ASN A 45 -14.69 20.34 11.77
N ARG A 46 -15.65 20.34 12.70
CA ARG A 46 -15.67 21.34 13.78
C ARG A 46 -14.43 21.23 14.66
N GLU A 47 -14.06 20.00 15.05
CA GLU A 47 -12.83 19.74 15.77
C GLU A 47 -11.59 20.18 14.96
N PHE A 48 -11.57 19.95 13.65
CA PHE A 48 -10.47 20.41 12.80
C PHE A 48 -10.32 21.93 12.87
N ALA A 49 -11.41 22.68 12.69
CA ALA A 49 -11.36 24.14 12.76
C ALA A 49 -10.93 24.65 14.15
N ASP A 50 -11.40 24.01 15.22
CA ASP A 50 -10.98 24.33 16.58
C ASP A 50 -9.47 24.09 16.79
N LYS A 51 -8.94 22.98 16.25
CA LYS A 51 -7.50 22.67 16.28
C LYS A 51 -6.67 23.62 15.45
N LEU A 52 -7.16 24.05 14.28
CA LEU A 52 -6.50 25.10 13.51
C LEU A 52 -6.42 26.37 14.36
N LEU A 53 -7.54 26.84 14.88
CA LEU A 53 -7.59 28.08 15.67
C LEU A 53 -6.83 28.01 17.00
N SER A 54 -6.58 26.83 17.58
CA SER A 54 -5.70 26.74 18.75
C SER A 54 -4.25 27.09 18.40
N THR A 55 -3.78 26.70 17.20
CA THR A 55 -2.39 26.92 16.78
C THR A 55 -2.02 28.40 16.61
N VAL A 56 -3.02 29.28 16.53
CA VAL A 56 -2.91 30.75 16.56
C VAL A 56 -2.34 31.25 17.89
N GLN A 57 -2.51 30.51 19.00
CA GLN A 57 -2.22 30.99 20.35
C GLN A 57 -0.75 30.89 20.76
N ASN A 58 -0.01 29.85 20.35
CA ASN A 58 1.32 29.54 20.91
C ASN A 58 2.34 29.05 19.86
N ASP A 59 3.54 29.63 19.87
CA ASP A 59 4.56 29.42 18.83
C ASP A 59 5.34 28.08 18.92
N ASN A 60 5.24 27.25 19.97
CA ASN A 60 6.22 26.16 20.18
C ASN A 60 5.69 24.77 20.63
N GLY A 61 4.37 24.54 20.72
CA GLY A 61 3.85 23.29 21.35
C GLY A 61 2.67 22.60 20.66
N GLU A 62 2.16 23.12 19.54
CA GLU A 62 0.92 22.62 18.94
C GLU A 62 1.09 21.91 17.59
N GLU A 63 2.31 21.81 17.08
CA GLU A 63 2.63 20.90 15.96
C GLU A 63 2.25 19.45 16.32
N GLU A 64 2.58 19.02 17.55
CA GLU A 64 2.23 17.68 18.05
C GLU A 64 0.71 17.44 18.07
N VAL A 65 -0.08 18.47 18.38
CA VAL A 65 -1.55 18.38 18.37
C VAL A 65 -2.09 18.18 16.97
N LEU A 66 -1.54 18.90 15.98
CA LEU A 66 -1.91 18.75 14.58
C LEU A 66 -1.43 17.41 14.01
N ILE A 67 -0.23 16.94 14.41
CA ILE A 67 0.30 15.64 14.02
C ILE A 67 -0.63 14.53 14.50
N LEU A 68 -0.94 14.46 15.80
CA LEU A 68 -1.85 13.45 16.36
C LEU A 68 -3.25 13.49 15.73
N PHE A 69 -3.75 14.69 15.44
CA PHE A 69 -5.04 14.84 14.74
C PHE A 69 -4.96 14.32 13.30
N SER A 70 -3.87 14.62 12.59
CA SER A 70 -3.67 14.18 11.21
C SER A 70 -3.51 12.66 11.09
N GLU A 71 -2.81 12.01 12.02
CA GLU A 71 -2.72 10.55 12.13
C GLU A 71 -4.11 9.92 12.22
N ARG A 72 -4.98 10.49 13.06
CA ARG A 72 -6.36 10.01 13.23
C ARG A 72 -7.18 10.20 11.95
N LEU A 73 -7.02 11.32 11.25
CA LEU A 73 -7.68 11.54 9.95
C LEU A 73 -7.25 10.50 8.91
N ILE A 74 -5.95 10.17 8.86
CA ILE A 74 -5.39 9.16 7.96
C ILE A 74 -5.97 7.78 8.27
N GLN A 75 -6.02 7.38 9.54
CA GLN A 75 -6.61 6.10 9.96
C GLN A 75 -8.10 5.99 9.62
N LEU A 76 -8.83 7.10 9.72
CA LEU A 76 -10.24 7.18 9.36
C LEU A 76 -10.48 7.31 7.84
N GLY A 77 -9.41 7.32 7.03
CA GLY A 77 -9.48 7.35 5.57
C GLY A 77 -9.92 8.70 5.00
N TRP A 78 -9.65 9.81 5.71
CA TRP A 78 -9.96 11.13 5.17
C TRP A 78 -9.01 11.47 4.00
N PRO A 79 -9.53 11.99 2.88
CA PRO A 79 -8.72 12.30 1.70
C PRO A 79 -7.84 13.52 1.94
N LEU A 80 -6.55 13.45 1.58
CA LEU A 80 -5.65 14.61 1.66
C LEU A 80 -6.15 15.79 0.82
N ASN A 81 -6.68 15.53 -0.39
CA ASN A 81 -7.27 16.56 -1.25
C ASN A 81 -8.43 17.30 -0.59
N TYR A 82 -9.27 16.59 0.19
CA TYR A 82 -10.35 17.22 0.93
C TYR A 82 -9.79 18.16 2.02
N ILE A 83 -8.80 17.69 2.77
CA ILE A 83 -8.18 18.46 3.86
C ILE A 83 -7.48 19.71 3.34
N THR A 84 -6.68 19.58 2.27
CA THR A 84 -5.97 20.73 1.67
C THR A 84 -6.93 21.76 1.07
N ARG A 85 -7.97 21.30 0.38
CA ARG A 85 -9.03 22.17 -0.16
C ARG A 85 -9.83 22.84 0.97
N GLY A 86 -10.09 22.12 2.06
CA GLY A 86 -10.67 22.67 3.30
C GLY A 86 -9.82 23.80 3.89
N LEU A 87 -8.51 23.62 3.99
CA LEU A 87 -7.60 24.66 4.46
C LEU A 87 -7.55 25.89 3.53
N GLN A 88 -7.62 25.69 2.22
CA GLN A 88 -7.70 26.80 1.26
C GLN A 88 -8.96 27.64 1.47
N GLU A 89 -10.11 27.01 1.70
CA GLU A 89 -11.34 27.75 2.02
C GLU A 89 -11.27 28.42 3.39
N PHE A 90 -10.67 27.76 4.39
CA PHE A 90 -10.46 28.34 5.71
C PHE A 90 -9.61 29.62 5.62
N ARG A 91 -8.51 29.57 4.85
CA ARG A 91 -7.63 30.71 4.55
C ARG A 91 -8.42 31.87 3.93
N LYS A 92 -9.16 31.62 2.85
CA LYS A 92 -9.97 32.63 2.15
C LYS A 92 -10.97 33.31 3.09
N ILE A 93 -11.66 32.54 3.92
CA ILE A 93 -12.66 33.06 4.85
C ILE A 93 -12.01 33.90 5.95
N THR A 94 -10.89 33.44 6.50
CA THR A 94 -10.14 34.15 7.54
C THR A 94 -9.65 35.49 7.00
N VAL A 95 -8.97 35.49 5.85
CA VAL A 95 -8.50 36.71 5.18
C VAL A 95 -9.67 37.66 4.90
N THR A 96 -10.75 37.17 4.28
CA THR A 96 -11.93 38.00 3.96
C THR A 96 -12.59 38.60 5.20
N THR A 97 -12.58 37.88 6.31
CA THR A 97 -13.16 38.34 7.59
C THR A 97 -12.30 39.44 8.18
N LEU A 98 -10.98 39.26 8.22
CA LEU A 98 -10.03 40.23 8.78
C LEU A 98 -9.93 41.50 7.93
N SER A 99 -9.91 41.38 6.59
CA SER A 99 -9.86 42.55 5.68
C SER A 99 -11.09 43.47 5.79
N LYS A 100 -12.21 42.99 6.32
CA LYS A 100 -13.40 43.84 6.58
C LYS A 100 -13.26 44.70 7.83
N GLN A 101 -12.34 44.36 8.73
CA GLN A 101 -12.16 45.04 10.01
C GLN A 101 -11.09 46.13 9.96
N GLU A 102 -10.17 46.08 8.98
CA GLU A 102 -9.05 47.00 8.86
C GLU A 102 -9.18 47.82 7.57
N ALA A 103 -9.25 49.15 7.72
CA ALA A 103 -9.37 50.07 6.58
C ALA A 103 -8.00 50.49 6.01
N ASP A 104 -6.91 50.26 6.76
CA ASP A 104 -5.56 50.54 6.33
C ASP A 104 -5.04 49.42 5.39
N TYR A 105 -4.69 49.83 4.17
CA TYR A 105 -4.17 48.91 3.15
C TYR A 105 -2.85 48.24 3.56
N TYR A 106 -1.94 48.98 4.22
CA TYR A 106 -0.63 48.43 4.62
C TYR A 106 -0.78 47.39 5.72
N LYS A 107 -1.63 47.66 6.72
CA LYS A 107 -1.94 46.69 7.77
C LYS A 107 -2.69 45.47 7.23
N SER A 108 -3.59 45.68 6.26
CA SER A 108 -4.28 44.57 5.58
C SER A 108 -3.32 43.62 4.86
N MET A 109 -2.24 44.16 4.28
CA MET A 109 -1.20 43.38 3.63
C MET A 109 -0.35 42.58 4.63
N GLU A 110 0.02 43.21 5.75
CA GLU A 110 0.72 42.54 6.87
C GLU A 110 -0.14 41.40 7.44
N PHE A 111 -1.44 41.64 7.64
CA PHE A 111 -2.39 40.63 8.11
C PHE A 111 -2.49 39.45 7.14
N PHE A 112 -2.52 39.73 5.84
CA PHE A 112 -2.54 38.70 4.81
C PHE A 112 -1.29 37.81 4.87
N GLN A 113 -0.10 38.41 4.97
CA GLN A 113 1.16 37.67 5.03
C GLN A 113 1.24 36.77 6.27
N GLU A 114 0.83 37.27 7.44
CA GLU A 114 0.87 36.46 8.66
C GLU A 114 -0.09 35.27 8.63
N ILE A 115 -1.27 35.43 8.03
CA ILE A 115 -2.22 34.33 7.86
C ILE A 115 -1.70 33.32 6.83
N GLU A 116 -1.09 33.79 5.75
CA GLU A 116 -0.45 32.94 4.73
C GLU A 116 0.64 32.08 5.37
N ASP A 117 1.60 32.70 6.08
CA ASP A 117 2.70 31.99 6.74
C ASP A 117 2.18 30.96 7.76
N TRP A 118 1.15 31.33 8.52
CA TRP A 118 0.52 30.44 9.50
C TRP A 118 -0.16 29.23 8.83
N ILE A 119 -1.00 29.45 7.82
CA ILE A 119 -1.70 28.36 7.13
C ILE A 119 -0.72 27.50 6.33
N ASP A 120 0.29 28.09 5.70
CA ASP A 120 1.28 27.33 4.93
C ASP A 120 2.12 26.41 5.83
N SER A 121 2.45 26.84 7.05
CA SER A 121 3.05 25.96 8.06
C SER A 121 2.17 24.73 8.34
N ILE A 122 0.87 24.93 8.55
CA ILE A 122 -0.09 23.84 8.79
C ILE A 122 -0.20 22.91 7.57
N VAL A 123 -0.27 23.49 6.36
CA VAL A 123 -0.31 22.71 5.11
C VAL A 123 0.92 21.82 5.01
N ASN A 124 2.11 22.35 5.31
CA ASN A 124 3.35 21.58 5.27
C ASN A 124 3.35 20.43 6.28
N ILE A 125 2.89 20.66 7.51
CA ILE A 125 2.74 19.58 8.52
C ILE A 125 1.81 18.49 7.99
N LEU A 126 0.60 18.85 7.53
CA LEU A 126 -0.36 17.85 7.05
C LEU A 126 0.13 17.10 5.81
N VAL A 127 0.78 17.78 4.87
CA VAL A 127 1.36 17.14 3.68
C VAL A 127 2.47 16.18 4.08
N ASN A 128 3.34 16.56 5.03
CA ASN A 128 4.42 15.70 5.51
C ASN A 128 3.89 14.45 6.21
N GLU A 129 2.93 14.60 7.14
CA GLU A 129 2.32 13.48 7.87
C GLU A 129 1.58 12.52 6.94
N TYR A 130 0.79 13.06 6.00
CA TYR A 130 0.14 12.23 5.01
C TYR A 130 1.15 11.55 4.09
N SER A 131 2.17 12.27 3.60
CA SER A 131 3.18 11.66 2.71
C SER A 131 3.92 10.52 3.40
N GLY A 132 4.37 10.71 4.65
CA GLY A 132 5.04 9.67 5.43
C GLY A 132 4.16 8.47 5.72
N SER A 133 2.90 8.70 6.10
CA SER A 133 1.95 7.62 6.39
C SER A 133 1.48 6.87 5.14
N TRP A 134 1.30 7.57 4.01
CA TRP A 134 1.00 6.95 2.70
C TRP A 134 2.18 6.10 2.22
N GLU A 135 3.41 6.60 2.31
CA GLU A 135 4.61 5.82 1.99
C GLU A 135 4.67 4.54 2.81
N ASN A 136 4.41 4.62 4.12
CA ASN A 136 4.43 3.48 5.02
C ASN A 136 3.28 2.49 4.75
N THR A 137 2.07 2.99 4.50
CA THR A 137 0.89 2.16 4.18
C THR A 137 1.08 1.45 2.84
N VAL A 138 1.54 2.16 1.80
CA VAL A 138 1.84 1.56 0.50
C VAL A 138 2.99 0.56 0.61
N PHE A 139 4.01 0.86 1.41
CA PHE A 139 5.11 -0.06 1.69
C PHE A 139 4.63 -1.34 2.37
N LEU A 140 3.84 -1.23 3.44
CA LEU A 140 3.28 -2.38 4.17
C LEU A 140 2.29 -3.18 3.31
N GLN A 141 1.44 -2.53 2.52
CA GLN A 141 0.55 -3.22 1.58
C GLN A 141 1.35 -3.97 0.50
N LYS A 142 2.42 -3.36 -0.03
CA LYS A 142 3.34 -4.03 -0.96
C LYS A 142 4.07 -5.20 -0.29
N MET A 143 4.49 -5.07 0.96
CA MET A 143 5.11 -6.17 1.72
C MET A 143 4.11 -7.31 1.98
N ALA A 144 2.90 -7.01 2.42
CA ALA A 144 1.86 -8.03 2.64
C ALA A 144 1.48 -8.75 1.35
N LEU A 145 1.36 -8.03 0.22
CA LEU A 145 1.17 -8.64 -1.10
C LEU A 145 2.39 -9.49 -1.52
N LYS A 146 3.60 -9.11 -1.13
CA LYS A 146 4.84 -9.86 -1.38
C LYS A 146 4.93 -11.13 -0.52
N GLU A 147 4.56 -11.10 0.76
CA GLU A 147 4.53 -12.29 1.63
C GLU A 147 3.53 -13.34 1.13
N LEU A 148 2.42 -12.92 0.52
CA LEU A 148 1.43 -13.81 -0.09
C LEU A 148 1.83 -14.33 -1.49
N SER A 149 2.96 -13.93 -2.06
CA SER A 149 3.20 -14.01 -3.51
C SER A 149 3.77 -15.34 -4.05
N ALA A 150 4.13 -16.29 -3.18
CA ALA A 150 4.50 -17.67 -3.54
C ALA A 150 4.56 -18.59 -2.30
N PRO A 151 3.42 -18.99 -1.71
CA PRO A 151 3.44 -19.99 -0.65
C PRO A 151 3.77 -21.37 -1.24
N LEU A 152 4.63 -22.14 -0.57
CA LEU A 152 4.78 -23.56 -0.86
C LEU A 152 3.63 -24.33 -0.19
N ILE A 153 2.76 -24.92 -0.98
CA ILE A 153 1.53 -25.56 -0.53
C ILE A 153 1.74 -27.08 -0.47
N PRO A 154 1.67 -27.74 0.70
CA PRO A 154 1.68 -29.20 0.77
C PRO A 154 0.35 -29.75 0.24
N VAL A 155 0.40 -30.56 -0.82
CA VAL A 155 -0.80 -31.11 -1.46
C VAL A 155 -1.04 -32.56 -1.07
N VAL A 156 0.03 -33.31 -0.84
CA VAL A 156 0.04 -34.69 -0.37
C VAL A 156 1.25 -34.83 0.56
N ASP A 157 1.26 -35.83 1.45
CA ASP A 157 2.44 -36.13 2.25
C ASP A 157 3.70 -36.19 1.37
N LYS A 158 4.76 -35.49 1.75
CA LYS A 158 6.03 -35.37 0.99
C LYS A 158 5.96 -34.68 -0.38
N ILE A 159 4.79 -34.19 -0.83
CA ILE A 159 4.63 -33.52 -2.13
C ILE A 159 4.06 -32.12 -1.92
N SER A 160 4.78 -31.12 -2.40
CA SER A 160 4.35 -29.72 -2.33
C SER A 160 4.32 -29.05 -3.71
N VAL A 161 3.52 -28.00 -3.83
CA VAL A 161 3.36 -27.21 -5.05
C VAL A 161 3.61 -25.73 -4.74
N MET A 162 4.41 -25.07 -5.56
CA MET A 162 4.61 -23.63 -5.53
C MET A 162 4.04 -23.02 -6.83
N PRO A 163 2.86 -22.38 -6.77
CA PRO A 163 2.30 -21.68 -7.91
C PRO A 163 2.94 -20.30 -8.07
N LEU A 164 3.43 -20.01 -9.28
CA LEU A 164 3.96 -18.70 -9.66
C LEU A 164 2.97 -17.97 -10.58
N ILE A 165 2.47 -16.82 -10.12
CA ILE A 165 1.44 -16.03 -10.82
C ILE A 165 1.92 -14.60 -11.05
N GLY A 166 1.80 -14.10 -12.28
CA GLY A 166 2.17 -12.73 -12.64
C GLY A 166 3.67 -12.57 -12.99
N THR A 167 4.12 -11.33 -13.06
CA THR A 167 5.51 -11.00 -13.44
C THR A 167 6.47 -11.27 -12.29
N ILE A 168 7.68 -11.73 -12.62
CA ILE A 168 8.73 -12.02 -11.65
C ILE A 168 9.88 -11.03 -11.92
N ASP A 169 10.16 -10.17 -10.95
CA ASP A 169 11.35 -9.32 -10.94
C ASP A 169 12.43 -9.91 -10.01
N THR A 170 13.60 -9.28 -9.96
CA THR A 170 14.73 -9.73 -9.12
C THR A 170 14.38 -9.82 -7.64
N GLU A 171 13.58 -8.88 -7.13
CA GLU A 171 13.22 -8.85 -5.70
C GLU A 171 12.28 -10.01 -5.38
N ARG A 172 11.25 -10.20 -6.21
CA ARG A 172 10.29 -11.30 -6.08
C ARG A 172 10.95 -12.66 -6.25
N ALA A 173 11.90 -12.79 -7.16
CA ALA A 173 12.65 -14.04 -7.36
C ALA A 173 13.41 -14.47 -6.10
N LYS A 174 13.99 -13.50 -5.37
CA LYS A 174 14.68 -13.77 -4.09
C LYS A 174 13.70 -14.33 -3.06
N TYR A 175 12.53 -13.70 -2.90
CA TYR A 175 11.50 -14.19 -1.99
C TYR A 175 10.96 -15.57 -2.37
N ILE A 176 10.73 -15.81 -3.67
CA ILE A 176 10.32 -17.14 -4.17
C ILE A 176 11.34 -18.20 -3.74
N MET A 177 12.63 -17.94 -3.92
CA MET A 177 13.70 -18.86 -3.55
C MET A 177 13.74 -19.10 -2.03
N GLU A 178 13.67 -18.05 -1.21
CA GLU A 178 13.66 -18.17 0.25
C GLU A 178 12.46 -18.99 0.75
N ASN A 179 11.25 -18.66 0.30
CA ASN A 179 10.02 -19.37 0.67
C ASN A 179 10.03 -20.83 0.20
N LEU A 180 10.57 -21.09 -0.99
CA LEU A 180 10.67 -22.43 -1.56
C LEU A 180 11.56 -23.31 -0.68
N LEU A 181 12.77 -22.84 -0.34
CA LEU A 181 13.72 -23.62 0.45
C LEU A 181 13.24 -23.81 1.88
N GLN A 182 12.69 -22.76 2.51
CA GLN A 182 12.12 -22.83 3.85
C GLN A 182 10.95 -23.82 3.87
N GLY A 183 10.01 -23.70 2.93
CA GLY A 183 8.86 -24.58 2.84
C GLY A 183 9.23 -26.05 2.57
N VAL A 184 10.28 -26.31 1.78
CA VAL A 184 10.76 -27.69 1.52
C VAL A 184 11.13 -28.37 2.83
N ILE A 185 11.84 -27.64 3.71
CA ILE A 185 12.30 -28.14 5.01
C ILE A 185 11.11 -28.31 5.96
N GLU A 186 10.26 -27.28 6.08
CA GLU A 186 9.12 -27.26 6.99
C GLU A 186 8.13 -28.39 6.68
N HIS A 187 7.76 -28.55 5.41
CA HIS A 187 6.84 -29.60 4.97
C HIS A 187 7.54 -30.95 4.72
N ARG A 188 8.86 -31.02 4.92
CA ARG A 188 9.70 -32.22 4.66
C ARG A 188 9.44 -32.80 3.26
N SER A 189 9.32 -31.93 2.27
CA SER A 189 8.95 -32.31 0.90
C SER A 189 10.06 -33.13 0.25
N GLU A 190 9.71 -34.26 -0.35
CA GLU A 190 10.63 -35.05 -1.19
C GLU A 190 10.49 -34.66 -2.67
N VAL A 191 9.30 -34.20 -3.07
CA VAL A 191 9.04 -33.68 -4.42
C VAL A 191 8.36 -32.32 -4.32
N VAL A 192 8.87 -31.35 -5.09
CA VAL A 192 8.26 -30.03 -5.22
C VAL A 192 7.96 -29.74 -6.67
N LEU A 193 6.74 -29.27 -6.93
CA LEU A 193 6.30 -28.83 -8.24
C LEU A 193 6.32 -27.30 -8.29
N ILE A 194 7.06 -26.73 -9.23
CA ILE A 194 7.01 -25.29 -9.52
C ILE A 194 6.08 -25.09 -10.71
N ASP A 195 4.92 -24.47 -10.48
CA ASP A 195 3.93 -24.21 -11.51
C ASP A 195 4.09 -22.80 -12.08
N ILE A 196 4.55 -22.74 -13.34
CA ILE A 196 4.76 -21.48 -14.06
C ILE A 196 3.62 -21.16 -15.04
N THR A 197 2.49 -21.86 -14.96
CA THR A 197 1.32 -21.59 -15.81
C THR A 197 0.82 -20.15 -15.66
N GLY A 198 1.01 -19.52 -14.50
CA GLY A 198 0.60 -18.13 -14.25
C GLY A 198 1.59 -17.06 -14.70
N VAL A 199 2.75 -17.41 -15.25
CA VAL A 199 3.83 -16.46 -15.61
C VAL A 199 3.72 -16.06 -17.09
N PRO A 200 3.33 -14.82 -17.42
CA PRO A 200 2.95 -14.44 -18.79
C PRO A 200 4.14 -14.37 -19.76
N VAL A 201 5.31 -13.94 -19.27
CA VAL A 201 6.54 -13.82 -20.07
C VAL A 201 7.70 -14.33 -19.24
N VAL A 202 8.52 -15.19 -19.84
CA VAL A 202 9.79 -15.63 -19.26
C VAL A 202 10.89 -15.02 -20.11
N ASP A 203 11.66 -14.12 -19.51
CA ASP A 203 12.89 -13.57 -20.07
C ASP A 203 14.13 -14.30 -19.51
N THR A 204 15.31 -13.79 -19.85
CA THR A 204 16.59 -14.33 -19.36
C THR A 204 16.70 -14.34 -17.85
N MET A 205 16.26 -13.29 -17.17
CA MET A 205 16.38 -13.17 -15.71
C MET A 205 15.43 -14.12 -14.99
N VAL A 206 14.16 -14.17 -15.41
CA VAL A 206 13.16 -15.05 -14.83
C VAL A 206 13.56 -16.52 -15.02
N ALA A 207 14.00 -16.89 -16.22
CA ALA A 207 14.48 -18.24 -16.49
C ALA A 207 15.66 -18.60 -15.56
N HIS A 208 16.64 -17.70 -15.42
CA HIS A 208 17.79 -17.93 -14.54
C HIS A 208 17.36 -18.19 -13.09
N HIS A 209 16.45 -17.37 -12.55
CA HIS A 209 15.96 -17.52 -11.18
C HIS A 209 15.19 -18.82 -10.95
N ILE A 210 14.35 -19.24 -11.90
CA ILE A 210 13.61 -20.52 -11.80
C ILE A 210 14.58 -21.71 -11.74
N ILE A 211 15.66 -21.66 -12.52
CA ILE A 211 16.67 -22.73 -12.52
C ILE A 211 17.50 -22.72 -11.26
N GLN A 212 17.93 -21.54 -10.79
CA GLN A 212 18.61 -21.42 -9.50
C GLN A 212 17.76 -21.97 -8.35
N ALA A 213 16.47 -21.65 -8.33
CA ALA A 213 15.53 -22.18 -7.36
C ALA A 213 15.43 -23.72 -7.44
N SER A 214 15.30 -24.26 -8.65
CA SER A 214 15.24 -25.72 -8.88
C SER A 214 16.53 -26.44 -8.47
N GLU A 215 17.69 -25.86 -8.77
CA GLU A 215 19.01 -26.33 -8.34
C GLU A 215 19.11 -26.34 -6.80
N ALA A 216 18.70 -25.24 -6.16
CA ALA A 216 18.76 -25.10 -4.71
C ALA A 216 17.87 -26.13 -3.99
N VAL A 217 16.66 -26.38 -4.50
CA VAL A 217 15.78 -27.47 -3.98
C VAL A 217 16.46 -28.82 -4.06
N ARG A 218 17.15 -29.11 -5.17
CA ARG A 218 17.91 -30.35 -5.34
C ARG A 218 19.06 -30.47 -4.33
N LEU A 219 19.76 -29.37 -4.06
CA LEU A 219 20.84 -29.34 -3.06
C LEU A 219 20.32 -29.55 -1.63
N VAL A 220 19.08 -29.12 -1.34
CA VAL A 220 18.39 -29.38 -0.06
C VAL A 220 17.90 -30.83 0.06
N GLY A 221 17.93 -31.60 -1.03
CA GLY A 221 17.61 -33.03 -1.03
C GLY A 221 16.19 -33.37 -1.50
N ALA A 222 15.50 -32.44 -2.16
CA ALA A 222 14.19 -32.67 -2.76
C ALA A 222 14.27 -32.66 -4.30
N THR A 223 13.35 -33.38 -4.95
CA THR A 223 13.24 -33.40 -6.42
C THR A 223 12.33 -32.26 -6.88
N CYS A 224 12.83 -31.39 -7.75
CA CYS A 224 12.03 -30.31 -8.34
C CYS A 224 11.46 -30.74 -9.70
N ILE A 225 10.15 -30.56 -9.91
CA ILE A 225 9.46 -30.76 -11.19
C ILE A 225 8.92 -29.41 -11.68
N LEU A 226 9.30 -29.02 -12.90
CA LEU A 226 8.74 -27.82 -13.53
C LEU A 226 7.45 -28.18 -14.29
N VAL A 227 6.37 -27.46 -14.02
CA VAL A 227 5.08 -27.68 -14.68
C VAL A 227 4.53 -26.42 -15.34
N GLY A 228 3.76 -26.58 -16.41
CA GLY A 228 3.08 -25.45 -17.06
C GLY A 228 3.94 -24.66 -18.05
N ILE A 229 5.03 -25.25 -18.55
CA ILE A 229 5.89 -24.62 -19.56
C ILE A 229 5.11 -24.50 -20.88
N ARG A 230 4.78 -23.26 -21.27
CA ARG A 230 4.17 -22.96 -22.57
C ARG A 230 5.19 -23.00 -23.72
N PRO A 231 4.77 -23.23 -24.97
CA PRO A 231 5.68 -23.34 -26.12
C PRO A 231 6.65 -22.16 -26.27
N GLU A 232 6.18 -20.93 -26.07
CA GLU A 232 6.98 -19.71 -26.13
C GLU A 232 8.04 -19.63 -25.02
N ILE A 233 7.73 -20.13 -23.82
CA ILE A 233 8.68 -20.22 -22.70
C ILE A 233 9.76 -21.26 -23.03
N ALA A 234 9.35 -22.42 -23.57
CA ALA A 234 10.29 -23.46 -23.98
C ALA A 234 11.27 -22.97 -25.05
N GLN A 235 10.78 -22.20 -26.05
CA GLN A 235 11.64 -21.58 -27.06
C GLN A 235 12.65 -20.62 -26.43
N THR A 236 12.22 -19.77 -25.49
CA THR A 236 13.13 -18.86 -24.79
C THR A 236 14.20 -19.63 -24.02
N ILE A 237 13.82 -20.65 -23.24
CA ILE A 237 14.78 -21.49 -22.48
C ILE A 237 15.83 -22.12 -23.39
N VAL A 238 15.40 -22.65 -24.55
CA VAL A 238 16.32 -23.22 -25.56
C VAL A 238 17.23 -22.16 -26.16
N ASN A 239 16.70 -21.00 -26.53
CA ASN A 239 17.48 -19.90 -27.12
C ASN A 239 18.52 -19.33 -26.14
N LEU A 240 18.23 -19.39 -24.84
CA LEU A 240 19.15 -18.98 -23.78
C LEU A 240 20.23 -20.03 -23.47
N GLY A 241 20.15 -21.22 -24.08
CA GLY A 241 21.10 -22.31 -23.84
C GLY A 241 20.97 -22.92 -22.44
N ILE A 242 19.80 -22.81 -21.82
CA ILE A 242 19.55 -23.37 -20.49
C ILE A 242 19.30 -24.88 -20.62
N ASP A 243 20.13 -25.67 -19.95
CA ASP A 243 19.99 -27.14 -19.92
C ASP A 243 19.04 -27.58 -18.79
N LEU A 244 17.84 -28.05 -19.18
CA LEU A 244 16.84 -28.62 -18.27
C LEU A 244 16.93 -30.15 -18.14
N SER A 245 17.92 -30.81 -18.73
CA SER A 245 18.03 -32.28 -18.71
C SER A 245 18.05 -32.87 -17.28
N LYS A 246 18.47 -32.06 -16.31
CA LYS A 246 18.55 -32.43 -14.88
C LYS A 246 17.24 -32.29 -14.12
N PHE A 247 16.20 -31.73 -14.74
CA PHE A 247 14.92 -31.44 -14.09
C PHE A 247 13.75 -32.09 -14.85
N PRO A 248 12.97 -32.94 -14.18
CA PRO A 248 11.72 -33.42 -14.77
C PRO A 248 10.80 -32.24 -15.12
N THR A 249 10.23 -32.27 -16.33
CA THR A 249 9.23 -31.30 -16.77
C THR A 249 7.92 -32.01 -17.11
N LYS A 250 6.78 -31.37 -16.84
CA LYS A 250 5.46 -31.85 -17.24
C LYS A 250 4.62 -30.71 -17.80
N SER A 251 3.75 -31.02 -18.75
CA SER A 251 2.95 -29.99 -19.45
C SER A 251 1.90 -29.32 -18.56
N THR A 252 1.48 -29.96 -17.47
CA THR A 252 0.38 -29.51 -16.61
C THR A 252 0.65 -29.92 -15.16
N LEU A 253 0.11 -29.18 -14.20
CA LEU A 253 0.17 -29.52 -12.78
C LEU A 253 -0.33 -30.95 -12.49
N ARG A 254 -1.45 -31.37 -13.10
CA ARG A 254 -2.00 -32.73 -12.95
C ARG A 254 -0.96 -33.83 -13.26
N LYS A 255 -0.35 -33.79 -14.45
CA LYS A 255 0.72 -34.73 -14.84
C LYS A 255 1.96 -34.64 -13.95
N GLY A 256 2.22 -33.46 -13.39
CA GLY A 256 3.26 -33.27 -12.37
C GLY A 256 2.94 -34.04 -11.09
N ILE A 257 1.70 -33.93 -10.60
CA ILE A 257 1.25 -34.62 -9.39
C ILE A 257 1.28 -36.13 -9.60
N GLU A 258 0.79 -36.61 -10.74
CA GLU A 258 0.87 -38.03 -11.11
C GLU A 258 2.32 -38.55 -11.07
N ALA A 259 3.27 -37.81 -11.65
CA ALA A 259 4.69 -38.16 -11.61
C ALA A 259 5.30 -38.08 -10.19
N ALA A 260 4.89 -37.10 -9.39
CA ALA A 260 5.35 -36.97 -8.00
C ALA A 260 4.85 -38.11 -7.11
N LEU A 261 3.63 -38.58 -7.34
CA LEU A 261 3.08 -39.77 -6.68
C LEU A 261 3.89 -41.02 -7.05
N GLU A 262 4.20 -41.23 -8.33
CA GLU A 262 5.06 -42.33 -8.78
C GLU A 262 6.44 -42.28 -8.10
N MET A 263 7.07 -41.10 -8.02
CA MET A 263 8.37 -40.91 -7.35
C MET A 263 8.33 -41.23 -5.85
N THR A 264 7.18 -41.01 -5.21
CA THR A 264 6.97 -41.31 -3.79
C THR A 264 6.32 -42.68 -3.55
N SER A 265 6.27 -43.54 -4.59
CA SER A 265 5.69 -44.89 -4.54
C SER A 265 4.21 -44.91 -4.13
N ARG A 266 3.44 -43.95 -4.64
CA ARG A 266 1.99 -43.80 -4.42
C ARG A 266 1.23 -43.82 -5.74
N GLN A 267 -0.05 -44.18 -5.67
CA GLN A 267 -0.96 -44.18 -6.81
C GLN A 267 -2.34 -43.66 -6.39
N ILE A 268 -3.06 -43.06 -7.33
CA ILE A 268 -4.46 -42.66 -7.14
C ILE A 268 -5.33 -43.87 -7.48
N VAL A 269 -6.22 -44.25 -6.56
CA VAL A 269 -7.20 -45.33 -6.76
C VAL A 269 -8.60 -44.75 -6.71
N GLU A 270 -9.48 -45.22 -7.58
CA GLU A 270 -10.91 -44.94 -7.50
C GLU A 270 -11.51 -45.82 -6.41
N ILE A 271 -12.29 -45.21 -5.51
CA ILE A 271 -13.00 -45.96 -4.47
C ILE A 271 -14.36 -46.32 -5.03
N GLU A 272 -14.58 -47.60 -5.31
CA GLU A 272 -15.93 -48.11 -5.60
C GLU A 272 -16.79 -47.88 -4.35
N THR A 273 -17.80 -47.02 -4.48
CA THR A 273 -18.79 -46.81 -3.41
C THR A 273 -19.87 -47.86 -3.59
N GLU A 274 -20.00 -48.77 -2.62
CA GLU A 274 -21.11 -49.74 -2.54
C GLU A 274 -22.48 -49.06 -2.41
#